data_AF-A0A933UT65-F1
#
_entry.id   AF-A0A933UT65-F1
#
_cell.length_a   1.000
_cell.length_b   1.000
_cell.length_c   1.000
_cell.angle_alpha   90.00
_cell.angle_beta   90.00
_cell.angle_gamma   90.00
#
_symmetry.space_group_name_H-M   'P 1'
#
loop_
_entity.id
_entity.type
_entity.pdbx_description
1 polymer ?
#
loop_
_entity_poly.entity_id
_entity_poly.type
_entity_poly.pdbx_seq_one_letter_code
_entity_poly.pdbx_strand_id
1 'polypeptide(L)'
;MLKLIIKNRREILALLANLPRCEAATHDEILFFIDRHRLAGRGIGYLDAGLLAAATLSGARLWTRDRRLAEIADDLGCGYGPIRSPTGMKR
;
A
#
# COMPACT_ATOMS: atom_id res chain seq x y z
N MET A 1 -1.59 17.69 14.45
CA MET A 1 -2.36 16.80 15.35
C MET A 1 -3.81 16.78 14.85
N LEU A 2 -4.16 15.81 14.00
CA LEU A 2 -5.41 15.79 13.23
C LEU A 2 -6.65 15.69 14.14
N LYS A 3 -7.55 16.67 14.06
CA LYS A 3 -8.93 16.57 14.55
C LYS A 3 -9.73 15.68 13.60
N LEU A 4 -9.71 14.38 13.86
CA LEU A 4 -10.59 13.40 13.20
C LEU A 4 -11.99 13.49 13.85
N ILE A 5 -12.80 14.49 13.48
CA ILE A 5 -14.22 14.52 13.88
C ILE A 5 -14.99 13.63 12.90
N ILE A 6 -14.91 12.32 13.13
CA ILE A 6 -15.78 11.34 12.48
C ILE A 6 -17.02 11.18 13.36
N LYS A 7 -18.21 11.52 12.83
CA LYS A 7 -19.50 11.18 13.46
C LYS A 7 -19.60 9.65 13.55
N ASN A 8 -20.23 9.11 14.60
CA ASN A 8 -20.35 7.66 14.85
C ASN A 8 -19.00 6.90 14.95
N ARG A 9 -17.95 7.55 15.48
CA ARG A 9 -16.60 6.97 15.62
C ARG A 9 -16.58 5.53 16.17
N ARG A 10 -17.39 5.21 17.19
CA ARG A 10 -17.41 3.86 17.78
C ARG A 10 -17.88 2.80 16.78
N GLU A 11 -18.97 3.08 16.07
CA GLU A 11 -19.54 2.19 15.06
C GLU A 11 -18.56 1.99 13.90
N ILE A 12 -17.97 3.07 13.40
CA ILE A 12 -16.99 3.00 12.30
C ILE A 12 -15.75 2.20 12.72
N LEU A 13 -15.23 2.41 13.93
CA LEU A 13 -14.09 1.61 14.42
C LEU A 13 -14.44 0.13 14.58
N ALA A 14 -15.67 -0.19 15.02
CA ALA A 14 -16.13 -1.57 15.11
C ALA A 14 -16.25 -2.22 13.71
N LEU A 15 -16.77 -1.49 12.72
CA LEU A 15 -16.84 -1.96 11.34
C LEU A 15 -15.44 -2.16 10.74
N LEU A 16 -14.51 -1.23 10.96
CA LEU A 16 -13.12 -1.36 10.51
C LEU A 16 -12.41 -2.55 11.16
N ALA A 17 -12.64 -2.79 12.46
CA ALA A 17 -12.06 -3.91 13.18
C ALA A 17 -12.56 -5.28 12.68
N ASN A 18 -13.73 -5.32 12.04
CA ASN A 18 -14.32 -6.53 11.44
C ASN A 18 -13.89 -6.76 9.98
N LEU A 19 -13.09 -5.89 9.38
CA LEU A 19 -12.58 -6.14 8.03
C LEU A 19 -11.58 -7.32 8.02
N PRO A 20 -11.50 -8.06 6.90
CA PRO A 20 -10.43 -9.03 6.71
C PRO A 20 -9.06 -8.39 6.92
N ARG A 21 -8.22 -9.04 7.72
CA ARG A 21 -6.87 -8.55 8.00
C ARG A 21 -5.89 -9.10 6.97
N CYS A 22 -5.08 -8.22 6.40
CA CYS A 22 -3.87 -8.62 5.69
C CYS A 22 -2.81 -9.07 6.69
N GLU A 23 -1.94 -9.96 6.26
CA GLU A 23 -0.73 -10.33 6.98
C GLU A 23 0.18 -9.10 7.07
N ALA A 24 0.57 -8.75 8.30
CA ALA A 24 1.45 -7.63 8.54
C ALA A 24 2.90 -8.09 8.29
N ALA A 25 3.59 -7.42 7.36
CA ALA A 25 5.01 -7.64 7.17
C ALA A 25 5.78 -7.26 8.44
N THR A 26 6.65 -8.16 8.89
CA THR A 26 7.59 -7.91 9.99
C THR A 26 8.63 -6.85 9.58
N HIS A 27 9.33 -6.29 10.57
CA HIS A 27 10.38 -5.31 10.31
C HIS A 27 11.43 -5.83 9.31
N ASP A 28 11.90 -7.07 9.52
CA ASP A 28 12.93 -7.69 8.69
C ASP A 28 12.42 -7.97 7.27
N GLU A 29 11.16 -8.40 7.13
CA GLU A 29 10.52 -8.55 5.81
C GLU A 29 10.39 -7.22 5.09
N ILE A 30 10.10 -6.12 5.80
CA ILE A 30 10.04 -4.79 5.18
C ILE A 30 11.42 -4.36 4.70
N LEU A 31 12.47 -4.53 5.51
CA LEU A 31 13.84 -4.20 5.10
C LEU A 31 14.29 -5.04 3.91
N PHE A 32 14.03 -6.34 3.95
CA PHE A 32 14.29 -7.25 2.84
C PHE A 32 13.53 -6.82 1.58
N PHE A 33 12.24 -6.47 1.71
CA PHE A 33 11.40 -6.04 0.59
C PHE A 33 11.91 -4.74 -0.04
N ILE A 34 12.32 -3.77 0.79
CA ILE A 34 12.90 -2.50 0.33
C ILE A 34 14.14 -2.74 -0.54
N ASP A 35 15.05 -3.61 -0.08
CA ASP A 35 16.27 -3.93 -0.81
C ASP A 35 15.96 -4.73 -2.09
N ARG A 36 15.16 -5.80 -1.96
CA ARG A 36 14.78 -6.70 -3.05
C ARG A 36 14.13 -5.97 -4.24
N HIS A 37 13.31 -4.97 -3.95
CA HIS A 37 12.59 -4.17 -4.94
C HIS A 37 13.21 -2.79 -5.21
N ARG A 38 14.39 -2.51 -4.63
CA ARG A 38 15.13 -1.25 -4.79
C ARG A 38 14.25 -0.02 -4.57
N LEU A 39 13.51 -0.02 -3.47
CA LEU A 39 12.53 1.03 -3.15
C LEU A 39 13.18 2.30 -2.58
N ALA A 40 14.44 2.23 -2.14
CA ALA A 40 15.20 3.37 -1.67
C ALA A 40 15.25 4.47 -2.74
N GLY A 41 14.93 5.71 -2.36
CA GLY A 41 14.92 6.85 -3.28
C GLY A 41 13.72 6.93 -4.24
N ARG A 42 12.77 5.96 -4.23
CA ARG A 42 11.56 6.01 -5.07
C ARG A 42 10.47 6.97 -4.56
N GLY A 43 10.74 7.67 -3.46
CA GLY A 43 9.89 8.76 -2.97
C GLY A 43 8.69 8.32 -2.14
N ILE A 44 8.74 7.11 -1.55
CA ILE A 44 7.80 6.58 -0.55
C ILE A 44 8.50 6.40 0.81
N GLY A 45 7.71 6.37 1.88
CA GLY A 45 8.20 6.16 3.24
C GLY A 45 8.32 4.68 3.63
N TYR A 46 8.93 4.42 4.80
CA TYR A 46 9.04 3.07 5.38
C TYR A 46 7.66 2.42 5.58
N LEU A 47 6.66 3.18 6.03
CA LEU A 47 5.30 2.67 6.23
C LEU A 47 4.64 2.26 4.90
N ASP A 48 4.88 3.03 3.83
CA ASP A 48 4.38 2.69 2.49
C ASP A 48 5.01 1.40 1.97
N ALA A 49 6.32 1.19 2.22
CA ALA A 49 6.99 -0.07 1.92
C ALA A 49 6.37 -1.24 2.72
N GLY A 50 6.00 -1.00 3.98
CA GLY A 50 5.26 -1.96 4.80
C GLY A 50 3.89 -2.32 4.22
N LEU A 51 3.14 -1.34 3.70
CA LEU A 51 1.86 -1.59 3.03
C LEU A 51 2.03 -2.41 1.75
N LEU A 52 3.05 -2.09 0.94
CA LEU A 52 3.37 -2.85 -0.28
C LEU A 52 3.76 -4.30 0.04
N ALA A 53 4.60 -4.50 1.06
CA ALA A 53 5.02 -5.82 1.50
C ALA A 53 3.81 -6.63 2.02
N ALA A 54 3.01 -6.05 2.91
CA ALA A 54 1.80 -6.69 3.45
C ALA A 54 0.79 -7.07 2.35
N ALA A 55 0.56 -6.16 1.39
CA ALA A 55 -0.31 -6.42 0.25
C ALA A 55 0.22 -7.58 -0.61
N THR A 56 1.53 -7.60 -0.87
CA THR A 56 2.19 -8.65 -1.66
C THR A 56 2.12 -10.01 -0.96
N LEU A 57 2.44 -10.08 0.33
CA LEU A 57 2.36 -11.30 1.15
C LEU A 57 0.93 -11.85 1.21
N SER A 58 -0.05 -10.96 1.33
CA SER A 58 -1.47 -11.33 1.45
C SER A 58 -2.16 -11.60 0.11
N GLY A 59 -1.46 -11.45 -1.03
CA GLY A 59 -2.07 -11.49 -2.36
C GLY A 59 -3.17 -10.43 -2.56
N ALA A 60 -3.11 -9.35 -1.78
CA ALA A 60 -4.09 -8.27 -1.79
C ALA A 60 -3.70 -7.17 -2.79
N ARG A 61 -4.68 -6.37 -3.19
CA ARG A 61 -4.45 -5.17 -4.02
C ARG A 61 -4.49 -3.91 -3.16
N LEU A 62 -3.53 -3.03 -3.37
CA LEU A 62 -3.41 -1.75 -2.69
C LEU A 62 -4.09 -0.65 -3.50
N TRP A 63 -5.16 -0.09 -2.95
CA TRP A 63 -5.73 1.17 -3.40
C TRP A 63 -5.17 2.32 -2.58
N THR A 64 -4.70 3.36 -3.25
CA THR A 64 -4.21 4.58 -2.60
C THR A 64 -4.49 5.80 -3.45
N ARG A 65 -4.62 6.96 -2.80
CA ARG A 65 -4.67 8.26 -3.48
C ARG A 65 -3.29 8.91 -3.62
N ASP A 66 -2.27 8.34 -2.98
CA ASP A 66 -0.88 8.76 -3.16
C ASP A 66 -0.38 8.28 -4.52
N ARG A 67 0.03 9.23 -5.37
CA ARG A 67 0.44 8.93 -6.75
C ARG A 67 1.69 8.06 -6.81
N ARG A 68 2.70 8.32 -5.96
CA ARG A 68 3.96 7.58 -6.00
C ARG A 68 3.77 6.16 -5.49
N LEU A 69 3.00 6.00 -4.41
CA LEU A 69 2.67 4.68 -3.89
C LEU A 69 1.83 3.87 -4.89
N ALA A 70 0.88 4.50 -5.58
CA ALA A 70 0.11 3.83 -6.63
C ALA A 70 1.00 3.35 -7.79
N GLU A 71 1.90 4.21 -8.28
CA GLU A 71 2.85 3.86 -9.35
C GLU A 71 3.74 2.67 -8.96
N ILE A 72 4.24 2.65 -7.73
CA ILE A 72 5.07 1.54 -7.24
C ILE A 72 4.23 0.27 -7.03
N ALA A 73 2.99 0.38 -6.55
CA ALA A 73 2.09 -0.77 -6.41
C ALA A 73 1.76 -1.40 -7.76
N ASP A 74 1.55 -0.57 -8.80
CA ASP A 74 1.35 -1.02 -10.17
C ASP A 74 2.61 -1.74 -10.71
N ASP A 75 3.81 -1.17 -10.52
CA ASP A 75 5.09 -1.81 -10.89
C ASP A 75 5.27 -3.19 -10.24
N LEU A 76 4.79 -3.34 -9.00
CA LEU A 76 4.87 -4.57 -8.22
C LEU A 76 3.71 -5.53 -8.49
N GLY A 77 2.75 -5.16 -9.35
CA GLY A 77 1.60 -5.98 -9.69
C GLY A 77 0.54 -6.09 -8.58
N CYS A 78 0.66 -5.29 -7.51
CA CYS A 78 -0.29 -5.25 -6.39
C CYS A 78 -1.17 -4.00 -6.39
N GLY A 79 -1.11 -3.15 -7.42
CA GLY A 79 -1.98 -1.98 -7.54
C GLY A 79 -3.46 -2.32 -7.75
N TYR A 80 -4.35 -1.55 -7.12
CA TYR A 80 -5.79 -1.63 -7.35
C TYR A 80 -6.19 -0.67 -8.48
N GLY A 81 -6.44 -1.23 -9.67
CA GLY A 81 -6.87 -0.50 -10.87
C GLY A 81 -6.78 -1.38 -12.12
N PRO A 82 -7.13 -0.86 -13.31
CA PRO A 82 -6.80 -1.57 -14.55
C PRO A 82 -5.27 -1.69 -14.65
N ILE A 83 -4.77 -2.90 -14.91
CA ILE A 83 -3.34 -3.16 -15.13
C ILE A 83 -2.87 -2.19 -16.21
N ARG A 84 -2.03 -1.21 -15.86
CA ARG A 84 -1.43 -0.32 -16.87
C ARG A 84 -0.42 -1.15 -17.65
N SER A 85 -0.69 -1.38 -18.93
CA SER A 85 0.27 -2.01 -19.84
C SER A 85 1.58 -1.22 -19.80
N PRO A 86 2.75 -1.90 -19.82
CA PRO A 86 4.05 -1.25 -19.82
C PRO A 86 4.33 -0.71 -21.23
N THR A 87 3.63 0.34 -21.65
CA THR A 87 3.95 1.04 -22.89
C THR A 87 3.76 2.53 -22.68
N GLY A 88 4.90 3.20 -22.46
CA GLY A 88 5.02 4.61 -22.76
C GLY A 88 4.78 4.85 -24.24
N MET A 89 3.70 5.55 -24.56
CA MET A 89 3.67 6.46 -25.69
C MET A 89 2.66 7.55 -25.33
N LYS A 90 3.17 8.65 -24.76
CA LYS A 90 2.42 9.90 -24.63
C LYS A 90 2.03 10.33 -26.04
N ARG A 91 0.73 10.51 -26.30
CA ARG A 91 0.22 11.43 -27.31
C ARG A 91 -0.37 12.62 -26.57
#